data_AF-A0A1D2IHN9-F1
#
_entry.id   AF-A0A1D2IHN9-F1
#
_cell.length_a   1.000
_cell.length_b   1.000
_cell.length_c   1.000
_cell.angle_alpha   90.00
_cell.angle_beta   90.00
_cell.angle_gamma   90.00
#
_symmetry.space_group_name_H-M   'P 1'
#
loop_
_entity.id
_entity.type
_entity.pdbx_description
1 polymer ?
#
loop_
_entity_poly.entity_id
_entity_poly.type
_entity_poly.pdbx_seq_one_letter_code
_entity_poly.pdbx_strand_id
1 'polypeptide(L)'
;MKTTETVPDYRKVLVSCPAGKVAVNGGAEASATPSDYDSVALVSSYPSPWTTTLWVASARNFSGQPSTVTAWAICARKPSGYEVVQAPPSQVPVDQPVTLSCPAGKVAFSGGAEIQSDRSSLTKSYPAAFNSAKQPTQWVVAGRNAANSTVGVEASAVCADPITDVTWSTGRATSNSPAGGFLVCPDGRQVVGGGASASGPESVLISSKPGLKSEGARSDGWWGQAGGFYEPLTVDVYVACASR
;
A
#
# COMPACT_ATOMS: atom_id res chain seq x y z
N MET A 1 -0.34 14.32 -3.51
CA MET A 1 -1.79 14.61 -3.64
C MET A 1 -2.53 13.72 -2.67
N LYS A 2 -3.64 14.17 -2.10
CA LYS A 2 -4.50 13.34 -1.26
C LYS A 2 -5.98 13.68 -1.41
N THR A 3 -6.82 12.68 -1.20
CA THR A 3 -8.28 12.80 -1.13
C THR A 3 -8.74 12.08 0.13
N THR A 4 -9.61 12.71 0.91
CA THR A 4 -10.24 12.11 2.09
C THR A 4 -11.75 12.11 1.92
N GLU A 5 -12.38 10.96 2.07
CA GLU A 5 -13.83 10.82 2.01
C GLU A 5 -14.33 9.93 3.14
N THR A 6 -15.47 10.31 3.74
CA THR A 6 -16.26 9.39 4.55
C THR A 6 -17.18 8.63 3.61
N VAL A 7 -16.96 7.33 3.49
CA VAL A 7 -17.64 6.47 2.56
C VAL A 7 -18.47 5.40 3.29
N PRO A 8 -19.58 4.95 2.68
CA PRO A 8 -20.17 3.68 3.07
C PRO A 8 -19.16 2.54 2.86
N ASP A 9 -19.52 1.36 3.33
CA ASP A 9 -18.67 0.19 3.23
C ASP A 9 -18.19 -0.11 1.80
N TYR A 10 -16.87 -0.32 1.63
CA TYR A 10 -16.23 -0.76 0.40
C TYR A 10 -16.46 0.14 -0.83
N ARG A 11 -16.54 1.46 -0.65
CA ARG A 11 -16.53 2.42 -1.75
C ARG A 11 -15.09 2.85 -2.09
N LYS A 12 -14.80 2.99 -3.38
CA LYS A 12 -13.50 3.45 -3.88
C LYS A 12 -13.36 4.97 -3.71
N VAL A 13 -12.25 5.39 -3.13
CA VAL A 13 -11.76 6.77 -3.07
C VAL A 13 -10.63 6.93 -4.07
N LEU A 14 -10.68 8.02 -4.82
CA LEU A 14 -9.81 8.28 -5.95
C LEU A 14 -8.95 9.51 -5.71
N VAL A 15 -7.67 9.45 -6.08
CA VAL A 15 -6.78 10.61 -6.08
C VAL A 15 -6.00 10.68 -7.39
N SER A 16 -6.13 11.83 -8.06
CA SER A 16 -5.54 12.08 -9.37
C SER A 16 -4.29 12.94 -9.27
N CYS A 17 -3.28 12.60 -10.06
CA CYS A 17 -2.12 13.43 -10.29
C CYS A 17 -2.43 14.60 -11.24
N PRO A 18 -1.77 15.75 -11.06
CA PRO A 18 -1.99 16.90 -11.93
C PRO A 18 -1.49 16.65 -13.35
N ALA A 19 -1.92 17.50 -14.29
CA ALA A 19 -1.53 17.40 -15.70
C ALA A 19 0.00 17.31 -15.87
N GLY A 20 0.44 16.43 -16.78
CA GLY A 20 1.86 16.18 -17.04
C GLY A 20 2.58 15.32 -15.99
N LYS A 21 1.88 14.83 -14.96
CA LYS A 21 2.41 13.90 -13.96
C LYS A 21 1.65 12.58 -13.96
N VAL A 22 2.34 11.53 -13.53
CA VAL A 22 1.79 10.18 -13.31
C VAL A 22 1.84 9.82 -11.84
N ALA A 23 0.97 8.92 -11.40
CA ALA A 23 1.04 8.31 -10.09
C ALA A 23 2.21 7.32 -10.08
N VAL A 24 3.31 7.71 -9.44
CA VAL A 24 4.50 6.85 -9.32
C VAL A 24 4.44 5.98 -8.07
N ASN A 25 3.72 6.41 -7.05
CA ASN A 25 3.42 5.64 -5.85
C ASN A 25 2.18 6.23 -5.17
N GLY A 26 1.72 5.58 -4.10
CA GLY A 26 0.57 6.02 -3.35
C GLY A 26 0.30 5.10 -2.17
N GLY A 27 -0.74 5.42 -1.42
CA GLY A 27 -1.06 4.71 -0.21
C GLY A 27 -2.45 5.06 0.29
N ALA A 28 -2.84 4.44 1.39
CA ALA A 28 -4.15 4.64 1.96
C ALA A 28 -4.13 4.49 3.48
N GLU A 29 -5.14 5.07 4.11
CA GLU A 29 -5.46 4.91 5.52
C GLU A 29 -6.98 4.83 5.67
N ALA A 30 -7.42 3.89 6.49
CA ALA A 30 -8.80 3.77 6.94
C ALA A 30 -8.90 4.18 8.41
N SER A 31 -9.98 4.85 8.76
CA SER A 31 -10.37 5.12 10.14
C SER A 31 -11.89 5.09 10.26
N ALA A 32 -12.42 4.87 11.46
CA ALA A 32 -13.83 5.10 11.73
C ALA A 32 -14.04 5.67 13.15
N THR A 33 -15.20 6.25 13.37
CA THR A 33 -15.64 6.78 14.67
C THR A 33 -17.00 6.20 15.03
N PRO A 34 -17.21 5.71 16.27
CA PRO A 34 -16.23 5.44 17.31
C PRO A 34 -15.69 4.00 17.12
N SER A 35 -14.62 3.79 16.35
CA SER A 35 -14.13 2.42 16.14
C SER A 35 -12.83 2.15 16.87
N ASP A 36 -12.81 1.07 17.63
CA ASP A 36 -11.60 0.30 17.91
C ASP A 36 -10.94 -0.06 16.57
N TYR A 37 -9.62 0.10 16.48
CA TYR A 37 -8.85 -0.10 15.24
C TYR A 37 -9.06 -1.48 14.59
N ASP A 38 -9.61 -2.45 15.31
CA ASP A 38 -9.92 -3.80 14.85
C ASP A 38 -11.17 -3.87 13.95
N SER A 39 -11.96 -2.80 13.84
CA SER A 39 -13.18 -2.81 13.03
C SER A 39 -12.98 -2.30 11.60
N VAL A 40 -11.83 -1.68 11.27
CA VAL A 40 -11.58 -1.11 9.93
C VAL A 40 -10.39 -1.76 9.26
N ALA A 41 -10.47 -1.94 7.95
CA ALA A 41 -9.38 -2.49 7.16
C ALA A 41 -9.37 -1.90 5.75
N LEU A 42 -8.17 -1.69 5.21
CA LEU A 42 -8.01 -1.44 3.79
C LEU A 42 -8.45 -2.69 3.02
N VAL A 43 -9.22 -2.49 1.96
CA VAL A 43 -9.56 -3.55 1.00
C VAL A 43 -8.73 -3.40 -0.26
N SER A 44 -8.44 -2.16 -0.64
CA SER A 44 -7.60 -1.87 -1.78
C SER A 44 -6.76 -0.61 -1.61
N SER A 45 -5.59 -0.62 -2.24
CA SER A 45 -4.72 0.53 -2.44
C SER A 45 -3.79 0.19 -3.60
N TYR A 46 -3.97 0.80 -4.76
CA TYR A 46 -3.23 0.43 -5.99
C TYR A 46 -3.20 1.55 -7.04
N PRO A 47 -2.20 1.54 -7.94
CA PRO A 47 -2.19 2.38 -9.14
C PRO A 47 -3.23 1.88 -10.15
N SER A 48 -4.01 2.76 -10.75
CA SER A 48 -5.00 2.33 -11.76
C SER A 48 -4.31 1.76 -13.01
N PRO A 49 -4.68 0.55 -13.47
CA PRO A 49 -4.13 0.00 -14.72
C PRO A 49 -4.69 0.69 -15.97
N TRP A 50 -5.83 1.37 -15.85
CA TRP A 50 -6.53 2.03 -16.96
C TRP A 50 -6.05 3.45 -17.24
N THR A 51 -5.44 4.09 -16.24
CA THR A 51 -4.88 5.44 -16.36
C THR A 51 -3.67 5.61 -15.46
N THR A 52 -2.62 6.20 -16.01
CA THR A 52 -1.34 6.38 -15.29
C THR A 52 -1.39 7.48 -14.24
N THR A 53 -2.49 8.22 -14.11
CA THR A 53 -2.58 9.40 -13.22
C THR A 53 -3.33 9.12 -11.92
N LEU A 54 -3.92 7.94 -11.75
CA LEU A 54 -4.89 7.68 -10.70
C LEU A 54 -4.35 6.66 -9.68
N TRP A 55 -4.51 6.98 -8.41
CA TRP A 55 -4.43 6.01 -7.33
C TRP A 55 -5.82 5.72 -6.78
N VAL A 56 -6.08 4.46 -6.50
CA VAL A 56 -7.37 3.96 -6.01
C VAL A 56 -7.17 3.36 -4.63
N ALA A 57 -8.05 3.71 -3.69
CA ALA A 57 -8.11 3.06 -2.38
C ALA A 57 -9.55 2.74 -2.00
N SER A 58 -9.72 1.75 -1.14
CA SER A 58 -11.01 1.50 -0.47
C SER A 58 -10.77 0.82 0.86
N ALA A 59 -11.73 0.97 1.76
CA ALA A 59 -11.71 0.33 3.06
C ALA A 59 -13.09 -0.26 3.37
N ARG A 60 -13.10 -1.10 4.40
CA ARG A 60 -14.29 -1.70 4.96
C ARG A 60 -14.34 -1.44 6.45
N ASN A 61 -15.56 -1.30 6.94
CA ASN A 61 -15.84 -1.24 8.37
C ASN A 61 -16.75 -2.40 8.78
N PHE A 62 -16.19 -3.33 9.54
CA PHE A 62 -16.83 -4.56 9.96
C PHE A 62 -17.95 -4.38 10.98
N SER A 63 -18.06 -3.19 11.58
CA SER A 63 -19.18 -2.78 12.46
C SER A 63 -20.41 -2.29 11.69
N GLY A 64 -20.34 -2.18 10.36
CA GLY A 64 -21.42 -1.68 9.52
C GLY A 64 -21.59 -0.15 9.53
N GLN A 65 -20.68 0.58 10.17
CA GLN A 65 -20.63 2.04 10.15
C GLN A 65 -19.86 2.55 8.92
N PRO A 66 -20.01 3.84 8.53
CA PRO A 66 -19.13 4.44 7.54
C PRO A 66 -17.65 4.36 7.95
N SER A 67 -16.77 4.38 6.95
CA SER A 67 -15.32 4.52 7.16
C SER A 67 -14.84 5.81 6.51
N THR A 68 -13.86 6.46 7.14
CA THR A 68 -13.13 7.57 6.53
C THR A 68 -11.87 7.00 5.90
N VAL A 69 -11.78 7.15 4.59
CA VAL A 69 -10.64 6.68 3.78
C VAL A 69 -9.89 7.90 3.29
N THR A 70 -8.59 7.94 3.56
CA THR A 70 -7.69 8.88 2.90
C THR A 70 -6.81 8.12 1.91
N ALA A 71 -6.80 8.56 0.65
CA ALA A 71 -5.95 8.05 -0.39
C ALA A 71 -4.85 9.08 -0.72
N TRP A 72 -3.62 8.63 -0.89
CA TRP A 72 -2.48 9.45 -1.32
C TRP A 72 -1.98 8.99 -2.68
N ALA A 73 -1.59 9.94 -3.51
CA ALA A 73 -0.76 9.71 -4.69
C ALA A 73 0.51 10.57 -4.64
N ILE A 74 1.65 9.93 -4.81
CA ILE A 74 2.93 10.58 -5.08
C ILE A 74 3.01 10.78 -6.60
N CYS A 75 3.09 12.04 -7.00
CA CYS A 75 3.00 12.43 -8.41
C CYS A 75 4.31 13.00 -8.91
N ALA A 76 4.85 12.40 -9.97
CA ALA A 76 6.10 12.84 -10.60
C ALA A 76 5.95 12.88 -12.13
N ARG A 77 6.93 13.47 -12.81
CA ARG A 77 7.03 13.30 -14.28
C ARG A 77 7.21 11.82 -14.57
N LYS A 78 6.62 11.35 -15.68
CA LYS A 78 6.69 9.94 -16.10
C LYS A 78 8.16 9.48 -16.17
N PRO A 79 8.60 8.53 -15.31
CA PRO A 79 9.92 7.94 -15.40
C PRO A 79 10.13 7.21 -16.73
N SER A 80 11.40 7.00 -17.10
CA SER A 80 11.73 6.17 -18.27
C SER A 80 11.16 4.76 -18.10
N GLY A 81 10.65 4.20 -19.19
CA GLY A 81 10.06 2.86 -19.18
C GLY A 81 8.79 2.70 -18.34
N TYR A 82 8.18 3.79 -17.85
CA TYR A 82 7.00 3.70 -16.98
C TYR A 82 5.83 2.98 -17.66
N GLU A 83 5.31 1.96 -16.97
CA GLU A 83 4.09 1.24 -17.28
C GLU A 83 3.41 0.77 -15.99
N VAL A 84 2.08 0.62 -16.03
CA VAL A 84 1.33 -0.07 -14.98
C VAL A 84 1.00 -1.45 -15.52
N VAL A 85 1.43 -2.49 -14.81
CA VAL A 85 1.13 -3.88 -15.13
C VAL A 85 0.11 -4.41 -14.13
N GLN A 86 -0.76 -5.30 -14.60
CA GLN A 86 -1.78 -5.94 -13.79
C GLN A 86 -1.69 -7.46 -13.96
N ALA A 87 -1.76 -8.19 -12.84
CA ALA A 87 -1.87 -9.64 -12.87
C ALA A 87 -3.29 -10.04 -13.29
N PRO A 88 -3.47 -11.17 -14.00
CA PRO A 88 -4.78 -11.80 -14.10
C PRO A 88 -5.38 -12.02 -12.70
N PRO A 89 -6.70 -11.81 -12.51
CA PRO A 89 -7.35 -12.12 -11.26
C PRO A 89 -7.08 -13.56 -10.83
N SER A 90 -6.72 -13.74 -9.57
CA SER A 90 -6.38 -15.06 -9.02
C SER A 90 -7.24 -15.36 -7.79
N GLN A 91 -7.66 -16.61 -7.62
CA GLN A 91 -8.30 -17.09 -6.40
C GLN A 91 -7.25 -17.88 -5.61
N VAL A 92 -6.91 -17.39 -4.43
CA VAL A 92 -5.88 -17.99 -3.58
C VAL A 92 -6.40 -18.18 -2.14
N PRO A 93 -5.93 -19.19 -1.40
CA PRO A 93 -6.07 -19.25 0.05
C PRO A 93 -5.79 -17.90 0.72
N VAL A 94 -6.52 -17.61 1.79
CA VAL A 94 -6.29 -16.42 2.62
C VAL A 94 -4.82 -16.31 3.03
N ASP A 95 -4.32 -15.08 3.02
CA ASP A 95 -2.93 -14.73 3.35
C ASP A 95 -1.84 -15.38 2.48
N GLN A 96 -2.20 -16.17 1.45
CA GLN A 96 -1.25 -16.63 0.45
C GLN A 96 -0.76 -15.46 -0.40
N PRO A 97 0.56 -15.19 -0.45
CA PRO A 97 1.09 -14.09 -1.25
C PRO A 97 0.91 -14.32 -2.75
N VAL A 98 0.42 -13.30 -3.45
CA VAL A 98 0.46 -13.18 -4.90
C VAL A 98 1.59 -12.22 -5.26
N THR A 99 2.49 -12.68 -6.11
CA THR A 99 3.67 -11.91 -6.54
C THR A 99 3.51 -11.53 -8.00
N LEU A 100 3.63 -10.24 -8.29
CA LEU A 100 3.66 -9.71 -9.64
C LEU A 100 5.07 -9.23 -9.97
N SER A 101 5.60 -9.70 -11.10
CA SER A 101 6.94 -9.32 -11.58
C SER A 101 6.85 -8.24 -12.65
N CYS A 102 7.74 -7.25 -12.56
CA CYS A 102 7.92 -6.31 -13.66
C CYS A 102 8.64 -6.96 -14.85
N PRO A 103 8.46 -6.43 -16.08
CA PRO A 103 9.19 -6.91 -17.24
C PRO A 103 10.69 -6.91 -17.06
N ALA A 104 11.39 -7.77 -17.80
CA ALA A 104 12.83 -7.92 -17.71
C ALA A 104 13.56 -6.57 -17.84
N GLY A 105 14.48 -6.31 -16.91
CA GLY A 105 15.25 -5.06 -16.85
C GLY A 105 14.55 -3.90 -16.11
N LYS A 106 13.27 -4.05 -15.72
CA LYS A 106 12.52 -3.03 -14.98
C LYS A 106 12.43 -3.32 -13.48
N VAL A 107 12.14 -2.26 -12.73
CA VAL A 107 11.94 -2.29 -11.28
C VAL A 107 10.47 -2.08 -10.92
N ALA A 108 9.99 -2.77 -9.89
CA ALA A 108 8.65 -2.64 -9.32
C ALA A 108 8.62 -1.52 -8.29
N PHE A 109 8.64 -0.27 -8.77
CA PHE A 109 8.78 0.91 -7.93
C PHE A 109 7.55 1.19 -7.04
N SER A 110 6.38 0.70 -7.44
CA SER A 110 5.16 0.75 -6.65
C SER A 110 4.26 -0.42 -7.00
N GLY A 111 3.24 -0.66 -6.19
CA GLY A 111 2.16 -1.54 -6.52
C GLY A 111 1.10 -1.58 -5.45
N GLY A 112 0.20 -2.52 -5.60
CA GLY A 112 -0.97 -2.63 -4.79
C GLY A 112 -1.89 -3.74 -5.26
N ALA A 113 -3.02 -3.88 -4.57
CA ALA A 113 -4.06 -4.79 -5.00
C ALA A 113 -5.44 -4.33 -4.56
N GLU A 114 -6.43 -5.01 -5.14
CA GLU A 114 -7.78 -5.11 -4.63
C GLU A 114 -8.06 -6.56 -4.22
N ILE A 115 -8.57 -6.73 -2.99
CA ILE A 115 -8.96 -8.05 -2.48
C ILE A 115 -10.46 -8.23 -2.69
N GLN A 116 -10.82 -9.17 -3.56
CA GLN A 116 -12.17 -9.44 -4.03
C GLN A 116 -12.77 -10.62 -3.28
N SER A 117 -13.57 -10.35 -2.25
CA SER A 117 -14.41 -11.33 -1.54
C SER A 117 -15.40 -10.57 -0.66
N ASP A 118 -16.43 -11.24 -0.17
CA ASP A 118 -17.19 -10.71 0.95
C ASP A 118 -16.29 -10.54 2.19
N ARG A 119 -16.52 -9.47 2.95
CA ARG A 119 -15.76 -9.09 4.15
C ARG A 119 -14.24 -9.23 3.99
N SER A 120 -13.71 -8.82 2.84
CA SER A 120 -12.29 -8.92 2.51
C SER A 120 -11.43 -7.82 3.14
N SER A 121 -10.13 -8.05 3.20
CA SER A 121 -9.13 -7.07 3.64
C SER A 121 -7.76 -7.36 3.04
N LEU A 122 -7.00 -6.29 2.82
CA LEU A 122 -5.60 -6.32 2.45
C LEU A 122 -4.75 -6.60 3.70
N THR A 123 -3.85 -7.56 3.62
CA THR A 123 -2.91 -7.89 4.71
C THR A 123 -1.48 -7.55 4.33
N LYS A 124 -1.14 -7.56 3.04
CA LYS A 124 0.21 -7.26 2.54
C LYS A 124 0.15 -6.46 1.24
N SER A 125 1.02 -5.48 1.11
CA SER A 125 1.35 -4.79 -0.14
C SER A 125 2.73 -4.17 -0.02
N TYR A 126 3.75 -4.80 -0.61
CA TYR A 126 5.14 -4.40 -0.43
C TYR A 126 6.06 -4.80 -1.59
N PRO A 127 7.20 -4.11 -1.76
CA PRO A 127 8.21 -4.46 -2.76
C PRO A 127 8.96 -5.76 -2.40
N ALA A 128 9.35 -6.54 -3.40
CA ALA A 128 10.16 -7.74 -3.25
C ALA A 128 11.16 -7.95 -4.40
N ALA A 129 12.01 -8.98 -4.24
CA ALA A 129 13.05 -9.38 -5.19
C ALA A 129 13.96 -8.22 -5.62
N PHE A 130 14.89 -7.86 -4.76
CA PHE A 130 15.82 -6.75 -5.00
C PHE A 130 16.94 -7.15 -5.97
N ASN A 131 17.16 -6.32 -6.99
CA ASN A 131 18.28 -6.46 -7.91
C ASN A 131 19.62 -6.09 -7.24
N SER A 132 20.71 -6.17 -8.01
CA SER A 132 22.06 -5.81 -7.54
C SER A 132 22.17 -4.35 -7.07
N ALA A 133 21.37 -3.44 -7.64
CA ALA A 133 21.27 -2.03 -7.23
C ALA A 133 20.29 -1.80 -6.06
N LYS A 134 19.84 -2.87 -5.38
CA LYS A 134 18.87 -2.82 -4.27
C LYS A 134 17.54 -2.15 -4.63
N GLN A 135 17.09 -2.30 -5.87
CA GLN A 135 15.74 -1.91 -6.31
C GLN A 135 14.88 -3.16 -6.52
N PRO A 136 13.61 -3.16 -6.09
CA PRO A 136 12.72 -4.29 -6.21
C PRO A 136 12.35 -4.54 -7.67
N THR A 137 12.14 -5.80 -8.01
CA THR A 137 11.69 -6.23 -9.35
C THR A 137 10.31 -6.86 -9.30
N GLN A 138 9.77 -7.06 -8.10
CA GLN A 138 8.48 -7.66 -7.85
C GLN A 138 7.68 -6.85 -6.83
N TRP A 139 6.36 -6.98 -6.90
CA TRP A 139 5.43 -6.49 -5.90
C TRP A 139 4.63 -7.66 -5.32
N VAL A 140 4.55 -7.72 -3.99
CA VAL A 140 3.86 -8.80 -3.27
C VAL A 140 2.62 -8.24 -2.60
N VAL A 141 1.50 -8.94 -2.77
CA VAL A 141 0.22 -8.62 -2.15
C VAL A 141 -0.39 -9.86 -1.52
N ALA A 142 -1.18 -9.67 -0.48
CA ALA A 142 -2.00 -10.73 0.10
C ALA A 142 -3.23 -10.12 0.77
N GLY A 143 -4.26 -10.94 0.93
CA GLY A 143 -5.47 -10.53 1.60
C GLY A 143 -6.16 -11.71 2.27
N ARG A 144 -7.19 -11.38 3.03
CA ARG A 144 -8.02 -12.34 3.75
C ARG A 144 -9.49 -11.98 3.67
N ASN A 145 -10.35 -12.89 4.11
CA ASN A 145 -11.77 -12.66 4.31
C ASN A 145 -12.23 -13.27 5.64
N ALA A 146 -13.44 -12.90 6.08
CA ALA A 146 -14.02 -13.42 7.33
C ALA A 146 -14.34 -14.94 7.27
N ALA A 147 -14.53 -15.49 6.07
CA ALA A 147 -14.78 -16.93 5.89
C ALA A 147 -13.51 -17.80 6.05
N ASN A 148 -12.33 -17.17 6.13
CA ASN A 148 -11.03 -17.83 6.26
C ASN A 148 -10.79 -18.92 5.19
N SER A 149 -11.19 -18.65 3.95
CA SER A 149 -11.17 -19.63 2.84
C SER A 149 -10.25 -19.18 1.70
N THR A 150 -10.79 -18.84 0.54
CA THR A 150 -10.07 -18.25 -0.59
C THR A 150 -10.53 -16.83 -0.83
N VAL A 151 -9.63 -15.99 -1.33
CA VAL A 151 -9.91 -14.61 -1.74
C VAL A 151 -9.49 -14.39 -3.19
N GLY A 152 -10.22 -13.52 -3.88
CA GLY A 152 -9.78 -12.96 -5.15
C GLY A 152 -8.71 -11.91 -4.92
N VAL A 153 -7.65 -11.94 -5.72
CA VAL A 153 -6.57 -10.94 -5.68
C VAL A 153 -6.34 -10.41 -7.07
N GLU A 154 -6.49 -9.09 -7.21
CA GLU A 154 -6.19 -8.34 -8.43
C GLU A 154 -4.99 -7.41 -8.14
N ALA A 155 -3.78 -7.90 -8.47
CA ALA A 155 -2.52 -7.21 -8.18
C ALA A 155 -2.13 -6.27 -9.32
N SER A 156 -1.60 -5.10 -8.98
CA SER A 156 -1.03 -4.13 -9.93
C SER A 156 0.34 -3.65 -9.46
N ALA A 157 1.25 -3.35 -10.39
CA ALA A 157 2.51 -2.66 -10.08
C ALA A 157 2.80 -1.55 -11.08
N VAL A 158 3.50 -0.52 -10.61
CA VAL A 158 4.18 0.45 -11.44
C VAL A 158 5.59 -0.07 -11.71
N CYS A 159 5.86 -0.34 -12.99
CA CYS A 159 7.17 -0.72 -13.47
C CYS A 159 7.85 0.46 -14.16
N ALA A 160 9.16 0.60 -14.00
CA ALA A 160 9.96 1.60 -14.69
C ALA A 160 11.37 1.08 -14.92
N ASP A 161 12.15 1.75 -15.76
CA ASP A 161 13.59 1.52 -15.83
C ASP A 161 14.23 1.83 -14.46
N PRO A 162 15.36 1.20 -14.09
CA PRO A 162 16.00 1.43 -12.80
C PRO A 162 16.26 2.91 -12.54
N ILE A 163 15.85 3.40 -11.37
CA ILE A 163 15.97 4.81 -10.98
C ILE A 163 17.16 4.93 -10.04
N THR A 164 18.27 5.50 -10.51
CA THR A 164 19.56 5.49 -9.79
C THR A 164 19.55 6.22 -8.45
N ASP A 165 18.71 7.25 -8.31
CA ASP A 165 18.61 8.04 -7.09
C ASP A 165 17.65 7.46 -6.04
N VAL A 166 16.95 6.37 -6.36
CA VAL A 166 16.02 5.71 -5.44
C VAL A 166 16.74 4.66 -4.61
N THR A 167 16.56 4.75 -3.30
CA THR A 167 17.02 3.75 -2.32
C THR A 167 15.84 3.16 -1.57
N TRP A 168 15.95 1.88 -1.20
CA TRP A 168 14.93 1.17 -0.42
C TRP A 168 15.47 0.75 0.93
N SER A 169 14.65 0.93 1.96
CA SER A 169 14.90 0.49 3.33
C SER A 169 13.68 -0.24 3.89
N THR A 170 13.91 -1.16 4.82
CA THR A 170 12.87 -1.90 5.53
C THR A 170 13.07 -1.78 7.04
N GLY A 171 11.99 -1.81 7.79
CA GLY A 171 11.99 -1.79 9.24
C GLY A 171 10.80 -2.56 9.78
N ARG A 172 10.93 -3.11 10.99
CA ARG A 172 9.86 -3.87 11.64
C ARG A 172 9.28 -3.05 12.79
N ALA A 173 7.98 -2.89 12.80
CA ALA A 173 7.21 -2.42 13.93
C ALA A 173 6.64 -3.62 14.70
N THR A 174 6.81 -3.60 16.02
CA THR A 174 6.34 -4.64 16.94
C THR A 174 5.47 -4.07 18.06
N SER A 175 4.92 -2.85 17.92
CA SER A 175 4.03 -2.29 18.93
C SER A 175 2.72 -3.07 19.02
N ASN A 176 2.10 -3.09 20.20
CA ASN A 176 0.81 -3.77 20.43
C ASN A 176 -0.35 -3.11 19.64
N SER A 177 -1.50 -3.79 19.62
CA SER A 177 -2.64 -3.46 18.74
C SER A 177 -3.18 -2.03 18.96
N PRO A 178 -3.26 -1.18 17.91
CA PRO A 178 -2.83 -1.44 16.53
C PRO A 178 -1.31 -1.42 16.37
N ALA A 179 -0.74 -2.48 15.79
CA ALA A 179 0.68 -2.57 15.49
C ALA A 179 1.03 -1.57 14.38
N GLY A 180 1.99 -0.68 14.60
CA GLY A 180 2.32 0.32 13.59
C GLY A 180 3.67 0.98 13.82
N GLY A 181 4.17 1.61 12.77
CA GLY A 181 5.46 2.28 12.84
C GLY A 181 5.71 3.21 11.66
N PHE A 182 6.64 4.12 11.90
CA PHE A 182 7.12 5.06 10.91
C PHE A 182 8.57 4.76 10.54
N LEU A 183 8.82 4.50 9.25
CA LEU A 183 10.17 4.33 8.73
C LEU A 183 10.61 5.62 8.03
N VAL A 184 11.55 6.32 8.65
CA VAL A 184 12.05 7.62 8.19
C VAL A 184 13.02 7.46 7.02
N CYS A 185 12.93 8.34 6.03
CA CYS A 185 13.95 8.46 5.00
C CYS A 185 15.27 9.02 5.58
N PRO A 186 16.42 8.37 5.32
CA PRO A 186 17.70 8.82 5.86
C PRO A 186 18.11 10.17 5.25
N ASP A 187 18.97 10.90 5.98
CA ASP A 187 19.67 12.10 5.49
C ASP A 187 18.75 13.21 4.96
N GLY A 188 17.49 13.27 5.42
CA GLY A 188 16.52 14.27 4.97
C GLY A 188 16.03 14.08 3.52
N ARG A 189 16.26 12.90 2.94
CA ARG A 189 15.72 12.47 1.65
C ARG A 189 14.20 12.48 1.64
N GLN A 190 13.63 12.60 0.44
CA GLN A 190 12.20 12.63 0.24
C GLN A 190 11.64 11.23 0.09
N VAL A 191 10.48 10.99 0.70
CA VAL A 191 9.72 9.76 0.46
C VAL A 191 9.13 9.80 -0.93
N VAL A 192 9.41 8.76 -1.71
CA VAL A 192 8.89 8.59 -3.07
C VAL A 192 8.07 7.30 -3.22
N GLY A 193 8.03 6.48 -2.18
CA GLY A 193 7.16 5.31 -2.12
C GLY A 193 7.38 4.47 -0.87
N GLY A 194 6.65 3.37 -0.79
CA GLY A 194 6.79 2.42 0.30
C GLY A 194 5.75 1.31 0.23
N GLY A 195 5.66 0.53 1.30
CA GLY A 195 4.72 -0.58 1.43
C GLY A 195 4.67 -1.09 2.87
N ALA A 196 3.75 -2.01 3.13
CA ALA A 196 3.60 -2.63 4.44
C ALA A 196 3.16 -4.10 4.33
N SER A 197 3.58 -4.91 5.29
CA SER A 197 3.12 -6.29 5.47
C SER A 197 2.71 -6.49 6.92
N ALA A 198 1.42 -6.72 7.15
CA ALA A 198 0.92 -7.19 8.43
C ALA A 198 1.19 -8.69 8.58
N SER A 199 1.54 -9.11 9.79
CA SER A 199 1.65 -10.52 10.15
C SER A 199 1.11 -10.74 11.57
N GLY A 200 0.39 -11.84 11.75
CA GLY A 200 -0.26 -12.22 13.00
C GLY A 200 -1.61 -12.87 12.70
N PRO A 201 -2.26 -13.49 13.69
CA PRO A 201 -3.58 -14.08 13.49
C PRO A 201 -4.59 -12.96 13.20
N GLU A 202 -5.26 -13.06 12.06
CA GLU A 202 -6.27 -12.09 11.63
C GLU A 202 -5.78 -10.65 11.40
N SER A 203 -4.46 -10.47 11.23
CA SER A 203 -3.89 -9.16 10.99
C SER A 203 -4.40 -8.56 9.68
N VAL A 204 -4.82 -7.30 9.70
CA VAL A 204 -5.27 -6.53 8.52
C VAL A 204 -4.55 -5.19 8.46
N LEU A 205 -4.25 -4.70 7.26
CA LEU A 205 -3.69 -3.36 7.10
C LEU A 205 -4.78 -2.31 7.27
N ILE A 206 -4.52 -1.35 8.16
CA ILE A 206 -5.34 -0.15 8.36
C ILE A 206 -4.73 1.03 7.62
N SER A 207 -3.39 1.08 7.56
CA SER A 207 -2.66 2.18 6.94
C SER A 207 -1.37 1.67 6.29
N SER A 208 -1.11 2.16 5.07
CA SER A 208 0.18 2.06 4.39
C SER A 208 0.29 3.28 3.49
N LYS A 209 1.02 4.30 3.93
CA LYS A 209 0.99 5.63 3.32
C LYS A 209 2.30 6.40 3.47
N PRO A 210 2.54 7.42 2.62
CA PRO A 210 3.62 8.36 2.87
C PRO A 210 3.33 9.19 4.13
N GLY A 211 4.36 9.38 4.96
CA GLY A 211 4.41 10.47 5.93
C GLY A 211 5.26 11.59 5.34
N LEU A 212 4.62 12.72 5.05
CA LEU A 212 5.27 13.88 4.46
C LEU A 212 5.49 14.94 5.53
N LYS A 213 6.69 15.53 5.57
CA LYS A 213 6.98 16.65 6.48
C LYS A 213 6.07 17.85 6.21
N SER A 214 5.71 18.06 4.95
CA SER A 214 4.75 19.09 4.54
C SER A 214 3.33 18.87 5.08
N GLU A 215 3.02 17.65 5.52
CA GLU A 215 1.72 17.28 6.11
C GLU A 215 1.82 17.06 7.63
N GLY A 216 2.88 17.57 8.27
CA GLY A 216 3.04 17.55 9.73
C GLY A 216 3.82 16.37 10.28
N ALA A 217 4.31 15.45 9.43
CA ALA A 217 5.26 14.44 9.89
C ALA A 217 6.59 15.11 10.34
N ARG A 218 7.27 14.53 11.33
CA ARG A 218 8.58 15.06 11.77
C ARG A 218 9.62 15.02 10.65
N SER A 219 9.55 13.99 9.81
CA SER A 219 10.42 13.72 8.67
C SER A 219 9.62 13.04 7.56
N ASP A 220 10.15 13.05 6.34
CA ASP A 220 9.63 12.24 5.25
C ASP A 220 9.91 10.75 5.53
N GLY A 221 8.95 9.89 5.21
CA GLY A 221 9.06 8.45 5.45
C GLY A 221 7.78 7.70 5.09
N TRP A 222 7.71 6.42 5.47
CA TRP A 222 6.52 5.59 5.27
C TRP A 222 5.89 5.17 6.59
N TRP A 223 4.57 5.27 6.67
CA TRP A 223 3.78 4.79 7.79
C TRP A 223 3.10 3.48 7.41
N GLY A 224 3.23 2.46 8.26
CA GLY A 224 2.46 1.22 8.18
C GLY A 224 1.75 0.97 9.50
N GLN A 225 0.50 0.52 9.43
CA GLN A 225 -0.30 0.16 10.60
C GLN A 225 -1.24 -1.00 10.27
N ALA A 226 -1.36 -1.92 11.21
CA ALA A 226 -2.25 -3.05 11.17
C ALA A 226 -3.05 -3.17 12.48
N GLY A 227 -4.23 -3.76 12.37
CA GLY A 227 -5.06 -4.17 13.51
C GLY A 227 -5.42 -5.64 13.41
N GLY A 228 -6.12 -6.13 14.43
CA GLY A 228 -6.54 -7.52 14.53
C GLY A 228 -6.89 -7.87 15.97
N PHE A 229 -7.84 -8.79 16.13
CA PHE A 229 -8.35 -9.18 17.45
C PHE A 229 -7.38 -10.03 18.28
N TYR A 230 -6.32 -10.56 17.66
CA TYR A 230 -5.40 -11.50 18.28
C TYR A 230 -3.96 -11.01 18.22
N GLU A 231 -3.29 -11.03 19.36
CA GLU A 231 -1.88 -10.69 19.50
C GLU A 231 -1.00 -11.97 19.54
N PRO A 232 0.29 -11.88 19.15
CA PRO A 232 1.00 -10.68 18.70
C PRO A 232 0.76 -10.34 17.23
N LEU A 233 0.74 -9.03 16.95
CA LEU A 233 0.72 -8.45 15.60
C LEU A 233 2.07 -7.78 15.32
N THR A 234 2.51 -7.86 14.07
CA THR A 234 3.72 -7.16 13.59
C THR A 234 3.45 -6.52 12.25
N VAL A 235 4.16 -5.42 11.98
CA VAL A 235 4.12 -4.74 10.68
C VAL A 235 5.53 -4.53 10.18
N ASP A 236 5.87 -5.13 9.04
CA ASP A 236 7.06 -4.77 8.29
C ASP A 236 6.73 -3.59 7.38
N VAL A 237 7.52 -2.52 7.49
CA VAL A 237 7.36 -1.25 6.78
C VAL A 237 8.51 -1.08 5.81
N TYR A 238 8.21 -0.69 4.58
CA TYR A 238 9.16 -0.48 3.50
C TYR A 238 9.08 0.99 3.07
N VAL A 239 10.22 1.64 2.84
CA VAL A 239 10.27 3.01 2.35
C VAL A 239 11.22 3.11 1.16
N ALA A 240 10.79 3.84 0.14
CA ALA A 240 11.61 4.29 -0.98
C ALA A 240 11.91 5.77 -0.81
N CYS A 241 13.19 6.12 -0.88
CA CYS A 241 13.67 7.47 -0.66
C CYS A 241 14.50 7.94 -1.85
N ALA A 242 14.32 9.18 -2.26
CA ALA A 242 15.10 9.85 -3.29
C ALA A 242 15.74 11.14 -2.75
N SER A 243 16.78 11.61 -3.43
CA SER A 243 17.35 12.93 -3.16
C SER A 243 16.34 14.02 -3.57
N ARG A 244 16.53 15.22 -3.01
CA ARG A 244 15.67 16.38 -3.29
C ARG A 244 15.90 16.97 -4.67
#